data_AF-A0A9C9UA82-F1
#
_entry.id   AF-A0A9C9UA82-F1
#
_cell.length_a   1.000
_cell.length_b   1.000
_cell.length_c   1.000
_cell.angle_alpha   90.00
_cell.angle_beta   90.00
_cell.angle_gamma   90.00
#
_symmetry.space_group_name_H-M   'P 1'
#
loop_
_entity.id
_entity.type
_entity.pdbx_description
1 polymer ?
#
loop_
_entity_poly.entity_id
_entity_poly.type
_entity_poly.pdbx_seq_one_letter_code
_entity_poly.pdbx_strand_id
1 'polypeptide(L)' 'CVDGISLTVNRVKGAEFELNIVPHTLLETTMGDFRAGRRVNLEVDIIARYLERLLLGERAAQPGGVTETLLAEHGFIKS' A
#
# COMPACT_ATOMS: atom_id res chain seq x y z
N CYS A 1 8.00 6.55 2.33
CA CYS A 1 9.08 7.15 3.15
C CYS A 1 9.08 6.53 4.54
N VAL A 2 10.24 6.51 5.20
CA VAL A 2 10.42 6.07 6.59
C VAL A 2 10.98 7.24 7.40
N ASP A 3 10.26 7.74 8.40
CA ASP A 3 10.63 8.96 9.16
C ASP A 3 11.03 10.14 8.24
N GLY A 4 10.29 10.35 7.15
CA GLY A 4 10.57 11.40 6.15
C GLY A 4 11.70 11.10 5.17
N ILE A 5 12.39 9.97 5.30
CA ILE A 5 13.49 9.57 4.42
C ILE A 5 12.94 8.81 3.22
N SER A 6 13.24 9.30 2.02
CA SER A 6 12.88 8.64 0.76
C SER A 6 13.81 7.47 0.52
N LEU A 7 13.24 6.28 0.37
CA LEU A 7 13.97 5.01 0.24
C LEU A 7 13.31 4.12 -0.81
N THR A 8 14.12 3.31 -1.45
CA THR A 8 13.66 2.30 -2.40
C THR A 8 13.41 0.98 -1.69
N VAL A 9 12.22 0.41 -1.90
CA VAL A 9 11.87 -0.93 -1.40
C VAL A 9 12.48 -1.99 -2.31
N ASN A 10 13.25 -2.92 -1.74
CA ASN A 10 13.89 -4.00 -2.49
C ASN A 10 13.03 -5.27 -2.54
N ARG A 11 12.34 -5.57 -1.44
CA ARG A 11 11.48 -6.75 -1.30
C ARG A 11 10.32 -6.46 -0.37
N VAL A 12 9.18 -7.08 -0.65
CA VAL A 12 7.99 -7.07 0.21
C VAL A 12 7.52 -8.51 0.41
N LYS A 13 7.19 -8.87 1.64
CA LYS A 13 6.60 -10.16 2.02
C LYS A 13 5.53 -9.94 3.08
N GLY A 14 4.26 -9.92 2.66
CA GLY A 14 3.15 -9.64 3.57
C GLY A 14 3.30 -8.25 4.21
N ALA A 15 3.40 -8.20 5.53
CA ALA A 15 3.58 -6.96 6.30
C ALA A 15 5.06 -6.58 6.54
N GLU A 16 6.00 -7.32 5.94
CA GLU A 16 7.44 -7.07 6.07
C GLU A 16 8.00 -6.53 4.75
N PHE A 17 8.95 -5.61 4.84
CA PHE A 17 9.64 -5.06 3.68
C PHE A 17 11.12 -4.82 3.98
N GLU A 18 11.94 -4.89 2.93
CA GLU A 18 13.39 -4.72 3.00
C GLU A 18 13.81 -3.46 2.25
N LEU A 19 14.77 -2.73 2.83
CA LEU A 19 15.34 -1.50 2.30
C LEU A 19 16.86 -1.63 2.27
N ASN A 20 17.50 -1.23 1.18
CA ASN A 20 18.94 -1.05 1.10
C ASN A 20 19.30 0.40 1.43
N ILE A 21 20.06 0.59 2.51
CA ILE A 21 20.52 1.90 2.95
C ILE A 21 21.99 2.08 2.59
N VAL A 22 22.28 3.10 1.78
CA VAL A 22 23.67 3.44 1.42
C VAL A 22 24.36 4.19 2.56
N PRO A 23 25.70 4.13 2.68
CA PRO A 23 26.42 4.78 3.78
C PRO A 23 26.12 6.27 3.94
N HIS A 24 25.97 7.00 2.84
CA HIS A 24 25.63 8.42 2.88
C HIS A 24 24.27 8.67 3.55
N THR A 25 23.25 7.87 3.25
CA THR A 25 21.92 7.98 3.91
C THR A 25 21.99 7.64 5.40
N LEU A 26 22.82 6.66 5.79
CA LEU A 26 23.04 6.34 7.20
C LEU A 26 23.70 7.48 7.97
N LEU A 27 24.64 8.19 7.35
CA LEU A 27 25.41 9.28 7.97
C LEU A 27 24.64 10.61 8.01
N GLU A 28 23.85 10.91 6.97
CA GLU A 28 23.13 12.18 6.84
C GLU A 28 21.70 12.15 7.41
N THR A 29 21.28 11.04 8.01
CA THR A 29 19.92 10.91 8.57
C THR A 29 19.92 10.27 9.95
N THR A 30 18.76 10.24 10.59
CA THR A 30 18.58 9.61 11.90
C THR A 30 18.66 8.08 11.88
N MET A 31 18.84 7.46 10.70
CA MET A 31 18.90 6.00 10.55
C MET A 31 20.12 5.36 11.17
N GLY A 32 21.22 6.09 11.35
CA GLY A 32 22.42 5.58 12.05
C GLY A 32 22.12 5.03 13.45
N ASP A 33 21.09 5.56 14.12
CA ASP A 33 20.72 5.19 15.49
C ASP A 33 19.57 4.18 15.56
N PHE A 34 19.11 3.65 14.43
CA PHE A 34 17.99 2.72 14.41
C PHE A 34 18.35 1.40 15.09
N ARG A 35 17.42 0.88 15.90
CA ARG A 35 17.53 -0.42 16.56
C ARG A 35 16.25 -1.22 16.34
N ALA A 36 16.38 -2.53 16.39
CA ALA A 36 15.23 -3.43 16.32
C ALA A 36 14.19 -3.06 17.40
N GLY A 37 12.91 -3.05 17.01
CA GLY A 37 11.80 -2.65 17.88
C GLY A 37 11.51 -1.15 17.91
N ARG A 38 12.34 -0.30 17.26
CA ARG A 38 12.04 1.13 17.08
C ARG A 38 10.76 1.29 16.28
N ARG A 39 9.87 2.15 16.77
CA ARG A 39 8.72 2.62 15.99
C ARG A 39 9.18 3.70 15.02
N VAL A 40 8.68 3.63 13.80
CA VAL A 40 8.98 4.59 12.73
C VAL A 40 7.68 5.07 12.12
N ASN A 41 7.70 6.27 11.57
CA ASN A 41 6.59 6.79 10.78
C ASN A 41 6.72 6.27 9.34
N LEU A 42 5.65 5.66 8.83
CA LEU A 42 5.61 5.15 7.46
C LEU A 42 4.64 5.99 6.65
N GLU A 43 5.15 6.56 5.56
CA GLU A 43 4.35 7.30 4.59
C GLU A 43 4.29 6.51 3.29
N VAL A 44 3.08 6.22 2.82
CA VAL A 44 2.85 5.54 1.54
C VAL A 44 3.00 6.51 0.37
N ASP A 45 3.54 6.00 -0.74
CA ASP A 45 3.68 6.80 -1.95
C ASP A 45 2.29 7.08 -2.55
N ILE A 46 1.95 8.37 -2.59
CA ILE A 46 0.67 8.85 -3.09
C ILE A 46 0.52 8.54 -4.58
N ILE A 47 1.60 8.63 -5.36
CA ILE A 47 1.59 8.31 -6.80
C ILE A 47 1.33 6.83 -6.98
N ALA A 48 2.00 5.96 -6.22
CA ALA A 48 1.75 4.52 -6.27
C ALA A 48 0.28 4.19 -5.95
N ARG A 49 -0.31 4.85 -4.95
CA ARG A 49 -1.74 4.71 -4.61
C ARG A 49 -2.67 5.18 -5.72
N TYR A 50 -2.35 6.29 -6.39
CA TYR A 50 -3.16 6.76 -7.53
C TYR A 50 -2.99 5.86 -8.75
N LEU A 51 -1.79 5.35 -9.01
CA LEU A 51 -1.51 4.39 -10.08
C LEU A 51 -2.25 3.08 -9.84
N GLU A 52 -2.24 2.55 -8.61
CA GLU A 52 -3.04 1.38 -8.23
C GLU A 52 -4.52 1.63 -8.53
N ARG A 53 -5.07 2.79 -8.15
CA ARG A 53 -6.46 3.15 -8.43
C ARG A 53 -6.78 3.29 -9.92
N LEU A 54 -5.83 3.79 -10.72
CA LEU A 54 -5.97 3.92 -12.18
C LEU A 54 -5.86 2.57 -12.89
N LEU A 55 -4.91 1.72 -12.47
CA LEU A 55 -4.64 0.40 -13.06
C LEU A 55 -5.71 -0.63 -12.69
N LEU A 56 -6.23 -0.58 -11.45
CA LEU A 56 -7.37 -1.39 -11.03
C LEU A 56 -8.70 -0.86 -11.60
N GLY A 57 -8.70 0.35 -12.19
CA GLY A 57 -9.85 1.00 -12.77
C GLY A 57 -11.00 1.19 -11.77
N GLU A 58 -12.13 1.72 -12.25
CA GLU A 58 -13.34 1.99 -11.47
C GLU A 58 -13.96 0.78 -10.73
N ARG A 59 -13.32 -0.40 -10.71
CA ARG A 59 -13.76 -1.57 -9.93
C ARG A 59 -13.66 -1.37 -8.41
N ALA A 60 -12.74 -0.54 -7.94
CA ALA A 60 -12.70 -0.14 -6.52
C ALA A 60 -13.68 1.03 -6.20
N ALA A 61 -14.20 1.69 -7.22
CA ALA A 61 -15.10 2.84 -7.11
C ALA A 61 -16.55 2.51 -7.49
N GLN A 62 -16.84 1.32 -8.02
CA GLN A 62 -18.21 0.86 -8.14
C GLN A 62 -18.75 0.64 -6.72
N PRO A 63 -19.76 1.39 -6.26
CA PRO A 63 -20.64 0.83 -5.26
C PRO A 63 -21.23 -0.40 -5.94
N GLY A 64 -20.76 -1.59 -5.57
CA GLY A 64 -21.40 -2.85 -5.92
C GLY A 64 -22.75 -2.89 -5.23
N GLY A 65 -23.66 -2.03 -5.67
CA GLY A 65 -25.06 -2.09 -5.33
C GLY A 65 -25.58 -3.38 -5.92
N VAL A 66 -26.06 -4.25 -5.05
CA VAL A 66 -26.76 -5.46 -5.42
C VAL A 66 -27.87 -5.08 -6.40
N THR A 67 -27.74 -5.47 -7.67
CA THR A 67 -28.78 -5.24 -8.67
C THR A 67 -29.80 -6.38 -8.64
N GLU A 68 -31.05 -6.08 -9.00
CA GLU A 68 -32.11 -7.09 -9.04
C GLU A 68 -31.76 -8.24 -10.00
N THR A 69 -31.08 -7.93 -11.10
CA THR A 69 -30.55 -8.92 -12.05
C THR A 69 -29.52 -9.85 -11.40
N LEU A 70 -28.60 -9.32 -10.60
CA LEU A 70 -27.60 -10.12 -9.86
C LEU A 70 -28.28 -11.07 -8.86
N LEU A 71 -29.34 -10.59 -8.18
CA LEU A 71 -30.12 -11.39 -7.24
C LEU A 71 -30.92 -12.49 -7.94
N ALA A 72 -31.51 -12.19 -9.09
CA ALA A 72 -32.25 -13.17 -9.90
C ALA A 72 -31.31 -14.27 -10.45
N GLU A 73 -30.14 -13.89 -10.98
CA GLU A 73 -29.14 -14.84 -11.51
C GLU A 73 -28.61 -15.80 -10.45
N HIS A 74 -28.51 -15.36 -9.20
CA HIS A 74 -28.03 -16.19 -8.09
C HIS A 74 -29.17 -16.81 -7.26
N GLY A 75 -30.42 -16.71 -7.73
CA GLY A 75 -31.58 -17.42 -7.16
C GLY A 75 -32.14 -16.82 -5.87
N PHE A 76 -31.78 -15.58 -5.55
CA PHE A 76 -32.25 -14.87 -4.36
C PHE A 76 -33.62 -14.19 -4.54
N ILE A 77 -34.10 -14.02 -5.78
CA ILE A 77 -35.46 -13.52 -6.07
C ILE A 77 -36.19 -14.57 -6.93
N LYS A 78 -37.35 -15.02 -6.44
CA LYS A 78 -38.37 -15.73 -7.24
C LYS A 78 -39.37 -14.68 -7.72
N SER A 79 -39.68 -14.73 -9.02
CA SER A 79 -40.69 -13.91 -9.69
C SER A 79 -42.05 -13.92 -8.99
#